data_AF-A0A2V7VYH7-F1
#
_entry.id   AF-A0A2V7VYH7-F1
#
_cell.length_a   1.000
_cell.length_b   1.000
_cell.length_c   1.000
_cell.angle_alpha   90.00
_cell.angle_beta   90.00
_cell.angle_gamma   90.00
#
_symmetry.space_group_name_H-M   'P 1'
#
loop_
_entity.id
_entity.type
_entity.pdbx_description
1 polymer ?
#
loop_
_entity_poly.entity_id
_entity_poly.type
_entity_poly.pdbx_seq_one_letter_code
_entity_poly.pdbx_strand_id
1 'polypeptide(L)' 'KKYSVLKDENGSYIAALRQGWKDRWYDHIPAGQDMVVWMKFPAPPADVKAVTLQLPGVPPFDDLAIQDF' A
#
# COMPACT_ATOMS: atom_id res chain seq x y z
N LYS A 1 7.68 -11.31 8.11
CA LYS A 1 7.11 -10.29 9.05
C LYS A 1 6.07 -9.48 8.30
N LYS A 2 4.95 -9.09 8.92
CA LYS A 2 3.92 -8.27 8.27
C LYS A 2 4.16 -6.79 8.57
N TYR A 3 4.12 -5.96 7.53
CA TYR A 3 4.16 -4.50 7.64
C TYR A 3 2.78 -3.95 7.27
N SER A 4 2.21 -3.13 8.14
CA SER A 4 0.93 -2.47 7.91
C SER A 4 1.17 -1.03 7.46
N VAL A 5 0.21 -0.47 6.72
CA VAL A 5 0.23 0.95 6.33
C VAL A 5 0.26 1.83 7.57
N LEU A 6 1.10 2.86 7.55
CA LEU A 6 1.22 3.83 8.64
C LEU A 6 -0.05 4.67 8.76
N LYS A 7 -0.30 5.18 9.97
CA LYS A 7 -1.38 6.12 10.26
C LYS A 7 -0.81 7.46 10.71
N ASP A 8 -1.53 8.53 10.40
CA ASP A 8 -1.25 9.88 10.91
C ASP A 8 -1.69 10.03 12.37
N GLU A 9 -1.44 11.21 12.95
CA GLU A 9 -1.81 11.55 14.33
C GLU A 9 -3.33 11.45 14.59
N ASN A 10 -4.15 11.56 13.55
CA ASN A 10 -5.61 11.47 13.62
C ASN A 10 -6.12 10.04 13.37
N GLY A 11 -5.22 9.06 13.20
CA GLY A 11 -5.55 7.67 12.96
C GLY A 11 -5.93 7.33 11.51
N SER A 12 -5.77 8.26 10.56
CA SER A 12 -6.04 8.04 9.12
C SER A 12 -4.83 7.39 8.45
N TYR A 13 -5.02 6.51 7.47
CA TYR A 13 -3.88 5.90 6.78
C TYR A 13 -3.11 6.94 5.95
N ILE A 14 -1.78 6.85 5.97
CA ILE A 14 -0.88 7.64 5.12
C ILE A 14 -0.78 6.91 3.76
N ALA A 15 -1.78 7.15 2.92
CA ALA A 15 -1.96 6.50 1.63
C ALA A 15 -2.78 7.38 0.68
N ALA A 16 -2.91 6.95 -0.57
CA ALA A 16 -3.93 7.42 -1.51
C ALA A 16 -5.32 7.05 -0.96
N LEU A 17 -5.87 7.88 -0.10
CA LEU A 17 -7.21 7.68 0.46
C LEU A 17 -8.26 8.01 -0.59
N ARG A 18 -9.33 7.20 -0.60
CA ARG A 18 -10.54 7.54 -1.31
C ARG A 18 -11.19 8.75 -0.65
N GLN A 19 -11.64 9.72 -1.47
CA GLN A 19 -12.35 10.88 -0.96
C GLN A 19 -13.59 10.44 -0.15
N GLY A 20 -13.68 10.89 1.10
CA GLY A 20 -14.79 10.56 2.01
C GLY A 20 -14.61 9.29 2.85
N TRP A 21 -13.54 8.52 2.68
CA TRP A 21 -13.27 7.29 3.46
C TRP A 21 -11.87 7.31 4.05
N LYS A 22 -11.77 7.39 5.39
CA LYS A 22 -10.47 7.48 6.10
C LYS A 22 -9.71 6.15 6.19
N ASP A 23 -10.40 5.05 5.93
CA ASP A 23 -9.93 3.68 6.12
C ASP A 23 -9.90 2.85 4.83
N ARG A 24 -10.26 3.44 3.68
CA ARG A 24 -10.28 2.77 2.37
C ARG A 24 -9.46 3.53 1.34
N TRP A 25 -8.50 2.82 0.75
CA TRP A 25 -7.62 3.33 -0.30
C TRP A 25 -7.89 2.68 -1.67
N TYR A 26 -8.70 1.62 -1.74
CA TYR A 26 -9.10 0.96 -2.98
C TYR A 26 -10.54 1.33 -3.36
N ASP A 27 -10.81 1.49 -4.65
CA ASP A 27 -12.15 1.70 -5.23
C ASP A 27 -12.36 0.74 -6.42
N HIS A 28 -13.58 0.67 -6.93
CA HIS A 28 -13.86 0.00 -8.19
C HIS A 28 -13.14 0.72 -9.33
N ILE A 29 -12.26 0.01 -10.04
CA ILE A 29 -11.61 0.51 -11.26
C ILE A 29 -12.42 0.02 -12.46
N PRO A 30 -13.13 0.89 -13.20
CA PRO A 30 -13.89 0.49 -14.38
C PRO A 30 -12.98 -0.09 -15.47
N ALA A 31 -13.56 -0.89 -16.37
CA ALA A 31 -12.82 -1.42 -17.50
C ALA A 31 -12.22 -0.28 -18.35
N GLY A 32 -10.92 -0.38 -18.67
CA GLY A 32 -10.19 0.61 -19.45
C GLY A 32 -9.74 1.85 -18.68
N GLN A 33 -9.91 1.88 -17.35
CA GLN A 33 -9.39 2.93 -16.49
C GLN A 33 -8.18 2.43 -15.70
N ASP A 34 -7.35 3.37 -15.29
CA ASP A 34 -6.21 3.17 -14.40
C ASP A 34 -6.34 4.04 -13.14
N MET A 35 -5.74 3.58 -12.04
CA MET A 35 -5.70 4.32 -10.79
C MET A 35 -4.33 4.15 -10.15
N VAL A 36 -3.67 5.28 -9.86
CA VAL A 36 -2.44 5.29 -9.10
C VAL A 36 -2.77 5.25 -7.61
N VAL A 37 -2.29 4.21 -6.93
CA VAL A 37 -2.36 4.10 -5.47
C VAL A 37 -0.95 4.19 -4.88
N TRP A 38 -0.85 4.84 -3.73
CA TRP A 38 0.38 4.89 -2.94
C TRP A 38 0.06 4.64 -1.47
N MET A 39 0.98 4.03 -0.74
CA MET A 39 0.84 3.73 0.69
C MET A 39 2.21 3.86 1.36
N LYS A 40 2.24 4.43 2.55
CA LYS A 40 3.48 4.53 3.35
C LYS A 40 3.55 3.40 4.37
N PHE A 41 4.67 2.68 4.37
CA PHE A 41 4.95 1.58 5.28
C PHE A 41 6.11 1.95 6.22
N PRO A 42 6.23 1.31 7.40
CA PRO A 42 7.47 1.39 8.18
C PRO A 42 8.62 0.81 7.36
N ALA A 43 9.82 1.38 7.52
CA ALA A 43 11.02 0.85 6.90
C ALA A 43 11.23 -0.60 7.38
N PRO A 44 11.35 -1.58 6.46
CA PRO A 44 11.72 -2.92 6.83
C PRO A 44 13.17 -2.93 7.35
N PRO A 45 13.56 -3.94 8.15
CA PRO A 45 14.95 -4.13 8.56
C PRO A 45 15.90 -4.16 7.35
N ALA A 46 17.13 -3.67 7.51
CA ALA A 46 18.09 -3.45 6.41
C ALA A 46 18.52 -4.73 5.65
N ASP A 47 18.34 -5.90 6.30
CA ASP A 47 18.58 -7.23 5.74
C ASP A 47 17.44 -7.71 4.83
N VAL A 48 16.26 -7.07 4.87
CA VAL A 48 15.13 -7.41 4.01
C VAL A 48 15.31 -6.74 2.65
N LYS A 49 15.44 -7.55 1.59
CA LYS A 49 15.63 -7.09 0.21
C LYS A 49 14.40 -7.17 -0.69
N ALA A 50 13.42 -7.98 -0.30
CA ALA A 50 12.18 -8.14 -1.06
C ALA A 50 10.97 -8.31 -0.14
N VAL A 51 9.80 -7.97 -0.64
CA VAL A 51 8.51 -8.09 0.05
C VAL A 51 7.44 -8.65 -0.88
N THR A 52 6.46 -9.34 -0.30
CA THR A 52 5.18 -9.61 -0.96
C THR A 52 4.20 -8.50 -0.62
N LEU A 53 3.65 -7.84 -1.63
CA LEU A 53 2.57 -6.86 -1.47
C LEU A 53 1.21 -7.55 -1.68
N GLN A 54 0.36 -7.48 -0.67
CA GLN A 54 -1.01 -8.01 -0.73
C GLN A 54 -2.00 -6.86 -0.73
N LEU A 55 -2.88 -6.84 -1.72
CA LEU A 55 -3.91 -5.82 -1.91
C LEU A 55 -5.28 -6.51 -2.06
N PRO A 56 -6.36 -5.95 -1.50
CA PRO A 56 -7.70 -6.49 -1.69
C PRO A 56 -8.09 -6.54 -3.17
N GLY A 57 -8.68 -7.66 -3.61
CA GLY A 57 -9.24 -7.79 -4.95
C GLY A 57 -8.23 -8.00 -6.08
N VAL A 58 -6.93 -8.09 -5.78
CA VAL A 58 -5.88 -8.44 -6.75
C VAL A 58 -4.99 -9.56 -6.21
N PRO A 59 -4.38 -10.38 -7.09
CA PRO A 59 -3.37 -11.34 -6.68
C PRO A 59 -2.19 -10.66 -5.97
N PRO A 60 -1.49 -11.36 -5.06
CA PRO A 60 -0.25 -10.86 -4.48
C PRO A 60 0.79 -10.52 -5.54
N PHE A 61 1.58 -9.50 -5.24
CA PHE A 61 2.80 -9.19 -5.98
C PHE A 61 3.97 -9.71 -5.16
N ASP A 62 4.54 -10.82 -5.59
CA ASP A 62 5.65 -11.49 -4.91
C ASP A 62 7.01 -10.93 -5.35
N ASP A 63 8.01 -11.13 -4.49
CA ASP A 63 9.42 -10.80 -4.75
C ASP A 63 9.67 -9.35 -5.22
N LEU A 64 8.88 -8.40 -4.70
CA LEU A 64 9.09 -6.99 -4.97
C LEU A 64 10.38 -6.51 -4.31
N ALA A 65 11.39 -6.20 -5.12
CA ALA A 65 12.65 -5.67 -4.65
C ALA A 65 12.46 -4.28 -4.00
N ILE A 66 13.02 -4.10 -2.81
CA ILE A 66 13.09 -2.79 -2.16
C ILE A 66 14.25 -2.02 -2.79
N GLN A 67 13.96 -0.82 -3.29
CA GLN A 67 14.97 0.09 -3.84
C GLN A 67 15.38 1.11 -2.78
N ASP A 68 16.69 1.25 -2.57
CA ASP A 68 17.25 2.37 -1.81
C ASP A 68 17.33 3.57 -2.78
N PHE A 69 16.59 4.64 -2.51
CA PHE A 69 16.64 5.90 -3.26
C PHE A 69 17.63 6.89 -2.63
#